data_AF-A0A392SDE0-F1
#
_entry.id   AF-A0A392SDE0-F1
#
_cell.length_a   1.000
_cell.length_b   1.000
_cell.length_c   1.000
_cell.angle_alpha   90.00
_cell.angle_beta   90.00
_cell.angle_gamma   90.00
#
_symmetry.space_group_name_H-M   'P 1'
#
loop_
_entity.id
_entity.type
_entity.pdbx_description
1 polymer ?
#
loop_
_entity_poly.entity_id
_entity_poly.type
_entity_poly.pdbx_seq_one_letter_code
_entity_poly.pdbx_strand_id
1 'polypeptide(L)' 'MLGSGGSSEQHLVMWTRLDEGTVCLNVDGSMLGSLQTTGFGELIRNSCGAFLNGLYGAASLSSVLYAEI' A
#
# COMPACT_ATOMS: atom_id res chain seq x y z
N MET A 1 -14.97 1.71 -36.41
CA MET A 1 -14.94 2.22 -35.03
C MET A 1 -15.89 1.39 -34.19
N LEU A 2 -15.38 0.45 -33.40
CA LEU A 2 -16.05 -0.09 -32.22
C LEU A 2 -14.94 -0.37 -31.21
N GLY A 3 -14.80 0.53 -30.22
CA GLY A 3 -13.86 0.36 -29.13
C GLY A 3 -14.35 -0.76 -28.21
N SER A 4 -13.49 -1.72 -27.93
CA SER A 4 -13.72 -2.71 -26.89
C SER A 4 -13.62 -1.99 -25.54
N GLY A 5 -14.77 -1.67 -24.95
CA GLY A 5 -14.88 -1.17 -23.59
C GLY A 5 -14.57 -2.30 -22.62
N GLY A 6 -13.28 -2.56 -22.39
CA GLY A 6 -12.85 -3.42 -21.31
C GLY A 6 -13.24 -2.77 -19.99
N SER A 7 -14.39 -3.16 -19.43
CA SER A 7 -14.73 -2.86 -18.04
C SER A 7 -13.75 -3.63 -17.17
N SER A 8 -12.68 -2.95 -16.74
CA SER A 8 -11.82 -3.46 -15.67
C SER A 8 -12.66 -3.53 -14.40
N GLU A 9 -13.17 -4.71 -14.05
CA GLU A 9 -13.83 -4.91 -12.78
C GLU A 9 -12.84 -4.57 -11.66
N GLN A 10 -13.08 -3.46 -10.97
CA GLN A 10 -12.28 -3.06 -9.83
C GLN A 10 -12.70 -3.93 -8.66
N HIS A 11 -11.91 -4.96 -8.38
CA HIS A 11 -12.12 -5.80 -7.22
C HIS A 11 -11.66 -5.05 -5.97
N LEU A 12 -12.61 -4.40 -5.29
CA LEU A 12 -12.34 -3.70 -4.05
C LEU A 12 -12.12 -4.73 -2.93
N VAL A 13 -10.88 -4.87 -2.49
CA VAL A 13 -10.55 -5.65 -1.31
C VAL A 13 -10.82 -4.80 -0.08
N MET A 14 -11.83 -5.18 0.69
CA MET A 14 -12.13 -4.56 1.98
C MET A 14 -11.72 -5.51 3.11
N TRP A 15 -10.78 -5.08 3.93
CA TRP A 15 -10.41 -5.78 5.15
C TRP A 15 -11.53 -5.64 6.19
N THR A 16 -11.73 -6.68 7.00
CA THR A 16 -12.72 -6.66 8.08
C THR A 16 -12.47 -5.45 8.98
N ARG A 17 -13.55 -4.71 9.24
CA ARG A 17 -13.53 -3.53 10.12
C ARG A 17 -13.21 -3.97 11.55
N LEU A 18 -12.12 -3.45 12.09
CA LEU A 18 -11.74 -3.64 13.49
C LEU A 18 -12.59 -2.74 14.41
N ASP A 19 -12.69 -3.12 15.68
CA ASP A 19 -13.51 -2.46 16.69
C ASP A 19 -13.11 -0.99 16.93
N GLU A 20 -14.00 -0.21 17.54
CA GLU A 20 -13.72 1.16 17.94
C GLU A 20 -12.49 1.22 18.87
N GLY A 21 -11.60 2.21 18.64
CA GLY A 21 -10.31 2.31 19.34
C GLY A 21 -9.14 1.60 18.67
N THR A 22 -9.35 0.93 17.53
CA THR A 22 -8.27 0.34 16.71
C THR A 22 -7.90 1.20 15.51
N VAL A 23 -6.70 0.97 14.96
CA VAL A 23 -6.22 1.55 13.70
C VAL A 23 -5.82 0.46 12.72
N CYS A 24 -6.03 0.71 11.43
CA CYS A 24 -5.54 -0.12 10.35
C CYS A 24 -4.19 0.42 9.89
N LEU A 25 -3.19 -0.45 9.87
CA LEU A 25 -1.85 -0.20 9.38
C LEU A 25 -1.68 -0.91 8.03
N ASN A 26 -1.50 -0.15 6.96
CA ASN A 26 -1.19 -0.66 5.63
C ASN A 26 0.25 -0.31 5.29
N VAL A 27 1.06 -1.33 5.01
CA VAL A 27 2.46 -1.19 4.61
C VAL A 27 2.63 -1.69 3.18
N ASP A 28 3.55 -1.08 2.46
CA ASP A 28 3.94 -1.49 1.11
C ASP A 28 5.42 -1.18 0.87
N GLY A 29 6.14 -2.17 0.35
CA GLY A 29 7.53 -2.08 -0.05
C GLY A 29 7.68 -1.93 -1.57
N SER A 30 8.62 -1.11 -2.03
CA SER A 30 8.88 -0.95 -3.46
C SER A 30 10.37 -0.89 -3.78
N MET A 31 10.70 -1.24 -5.03
CA MET A 31 12.06 -1.16 -5.57
C MET A 31 12.02 -0.55 -6.97
N LEU A 32 12.83 0.48 -7.18
CA LEU A 32 12.89 1.25 -8.43
C LEU A 32 14.09 0.83 -9.29
N GLY A 33 13.80 0.13 -10.39
CA GLY A 33 14.74 -0.13 -11.48
C GLY A 33 15.99 -0.95 -11.11
N SER A 34 17.00 -0.91 -11.99
CA SER A 34 18.30 -1.57 -11.79
C SER A 34 19.23 -0.83 -10.82
N LEU A 35 18.89 0.42 -10.49
CA LEU A 35 19.58 1.25 -9.49
C LEU A 35 19.43 0.72 -8.07
N GLN A 36 18.59 -0.32 -7.87
CA GLN A 36 18.52 -1.05 -6.61
C GLN A 36 18.10 -0.14 -5.43
N THR A 37 17.45 0.99 -5.72
CA THR A 37 16.87 1.85 -4.69
C THR A 37 15.58 1.22 -4.20
N THR A 38 15.54 0.96 -2.90
CA THR A 38 14.41 0.34 -2.24
C THR A 38 13.83 1.31 -1.23
N GLY A 39 12.51 1.35 -1.12
CA GLY A 39 11.80 2.21 -0.19
C GLY A 39 10.54 1.55 0.33
N PHE A 40 10.01 2.09 1.41
CA PHE A 40 8.82 1.60 2.08
C PHE A 40 7.85 2.76 2.34
N GLY A 41 6.57 2.44 2.42
CA GLY A 41 5.51 3.37 2.74
C GLY A 41 4.49 2.74 3.68
N GLU A 42 3.90 3.58 4.51
CA GLU A 42 2.90 3.20 5.50
C GLU A 42 1.72 4.19 5.49
N LEU A 43 0.51 3.66 5.64
CA LEU A 43 -0.71 4.42 5.92
C LEU A 43 -1.37 3.92 7.21
N ILE A 44 -1.65 4.86 8.12
CA ILE A 44 -2.43 4.65 9.33
C ILE A 44 -3.84 5.18 9.08
N ARG A 45 -4.84 4.34 9.30
CA ARG A 45 -6.27 4.66 9.11
C ARG A 45 -7.08 4.33 10.36
N ASN A 46 -8.15 5.08 10.61
CA ASN A 46 -9.08 4.74 11.69
C ASN A 46 -9.97 3.54 11.32
N SER A 47 -10.82 3.10 12.26
CA SER A 47 -11.77 2.00 12.05
C SER A 47 -12.82 2.27 10.96
N CYS A 48 -13.02 3.52 10.54
CA CYS A 48 -13.87 3.87 9.39
C CYS A 48 -13.11 3.84 8.05
N GLY A 49 -11.82 3.50 8.05
CA GLY A 49 -10.95 3.56 6.88
C GLY A 49 -10.47 4.96 6.50
N ALA A 50 -10.75 5.98 7.31
CA ALA A 50 -10.27 7.33 7.05
C ALA A 50 -8.78 7.45 7.38
N PHE A 51 -8.04 8.12 6.50
CA PHE A 51 -6.61 8.40 6.69
C PHE A 51 -6.39 9.25 7.94
N LEU A 52 -5.43 8.83 8.77
CA LEU A 52 -4.97 9.55 9.95
C LEU A 52 -3.57 10.12 9.74
N ASN A 53 -2.64 9.28 9.28
CA ASN A 53 -1.24 9.66 9.04
C ASN A 53 -0.54 8.66 8.09
N GLY A 54 0.65 9.01 7.61
CA GLY A 54 1.50 8.12 6.83
C GLY A 54 2.98 8.43 7.01
N LEU A 55 3.81 7.42 6.76
CA LEU A 55 5.27 7.48 6.86
C LEU A 55 5.87 6.88 5.58
N TYR A 56 7.07 7.32 5.23
CA TYR A 56 7.81 6.74 4.12
C TYR A 56 9.31 6.85 4.35
N GLY A 57 10.08 6.01 3.69
CA GLY A 57 11.53 6.03 3.81
C GLY A 57 12.25 5.23 2.73
N ALA A 58 13.57 5.36 2.74
CA ALA A 58 14.46 4.52 1.95
C ALA A 58 14.99 3.38 2.81
N ALA A 59 15.02 2.17 2.26
CA ALA A 59 15.65 1.03 2.89
C ALA A 59 17.16 1.05 2.63
N SER A 60 17.93 0.59 3.61
CA SER A 60 19.39 0.46 3.48
C SER A 60 19.82 -0.70 2.58
N LEU A 61 18.93 -1.68 2.38
CA LEU A 61 19.16 -2.84 1.54
C LEU A 61 18.29 -2.80 0.29
N SER A 62 18.94 -3.08 -0.82
CA SER A 62 18.37 -3.17 -2.16
C SER A 62 17.61 -4.48 -2.38
N SER A 63 16.55 -4.70 -1.59
CA SER A 63 15.74 -5.91 -1.66
C SER A 63 14.28 -5.54 -1.49
N VAL A 64 13.46 -5.84 -2.51
CA VAL A 64 12.01 -5.62 -2.43
C VAL A 64 11.41 -6.35 -1.24
N LEU A 65 11.85 -7.58 -0.95
CA LEU A 65 11.39 -8.33 0.22
C LEU A 65 11.80 -7.68 1.54
N TYR A 66 12.93 -6.98 1.58
CA TYR A 66 13.36 -6.23 2.76
C TYR A 66 12.55 -4.94 2.94
N ALA A 67 12.06 -4.35 1.86
CA ALA A 67 11.22 -3.15 1.88
C ALA A 67 9.82 -3.39 2.46
N GLU A 68 9.36 -4.63 2.42
CA GLU A 68 8.02 -5.07 2.84
C GLU A 68 7.95 -5.42 4.33
N ILE A 69 9.08 -5.48 5.03
CA ILE A 69 9.21 -5.88 6.45
C ILE A 69 9.41 -4.65 7.32
#